data_AF-A0A7V6ZQ07-F1
#
_entry.id   AF-A0A7V6ZQ07-F1
#
_cell.length_a   1.000
_cell.length_b   1.000
_cell.length_c   1.000
_cell.angle_alpha   90.00
_cell.angle_beta   90.00
_cell.angle_gamma   90.00
#
_symmetry.space_group_name_H-M   'P 1'
#
loop_
_entity.id
_entity.type
_entity.pdbx_description
1 polymer ?
#
loop_
_entity_poly.entity_id
_entity_poly.type
_entity_poly.pdbx_seq_one_letter_code
_entity_poly.pdbx_strand_id
1 'polypeptide(L)'
;GNYFTIDGSKLPYTNYEPGSIGIELPGGSVPIQPGALNTIPGYKIRNVQIAIFNHIALTTVNPAKVNYGGVTYKNLTVIGNTRTPNVNYSEGTDKIQEALEVMGRNSGGYVAIANSFNLRLEVDNVVVGSSTIAIWSKAETDVIVNNAYLYNNWANTVYGYGPSSVYIANSVLEESGGAAIHIEDTKFSSDYAQTVTIDTATVEVNNWVSGEEAWFKAYSMELAAMRMKAQINSGVRTTGASILRNITDPSSGLVSRKMNFVMLILPVDEQLSPSEKVKTDTPAEKHTEIGYTDMTLNMLQSQSFGYNYEAPYGDKFVIQLNEPLFQQYNATAIPFGEKVDVTLPSGVSDIGTAISTNFLAVQADLSTVSRGHGIVVLGMDNPR
;
A
#
# COMPACT_ATOMS: atom_id res chain seq x y z
N GLY A 1 -16.76 17.18 -19.84
CA GLY A 1 -16.25 16.06 -20.64
C GLY A 1 -17.19 14.89 -20.49
N ASN A 2 -17.23 13.97 -21.46
CA ASN A 2 -18.02 12.75 -21.31
C ASN A 2 -17.42 11.93 -20.17
N TYR A 3 -18.23 11.69 -19.14
CA TYR A 3 -17.86 10.91 -17.97
C TYR A 3 -18.41 9.50 -18.18
N PHE A 4 -17.53 8.50 -18.21
CA PHE A 4 -17.90 7.12 -18.54
C PHE A 4 -17.89 6.26 -17.29
N THR A 5 -18.84 5.32 -17.17
CA THR A 5 -18.92 4.41 -16.03
C THR A 5 -18.82 2.97 -16.54
N ILE A 6 -17.87 2.22 -15.97
CA ILE A 6 -17.80 0.77 -16.09
C ILE A 6 -18.28 0.14 -14.79
N ASP A 7 -19.38 -0.60 -14.89
CA ASP A 7 -19.95 -1.35 -13.77
C ASP A 7 -19.57 -2.84 -13.88
N GLY A 8 -18.55 -3.23 -13.12
CA GLY A 8 -18.07 -4.59 -12.95
C GLY A 8 -18.69 -5.32 -11.75
N SER A 9 -19.69 -4.75 -11.07
CA SER A 9 -20.26 -5.33 -9.82
C SER A 9 -20.82 -6.74 -9.96
N LYS A 10 -21.18 -7.14 -11.19
CA LYS A 10 -21.71 -8.47 -11.52
C LYS A 10 -20.67 -9.42 -12.13
N LEU A 11 -19.39 -9.03 -12.19
CA LEU A 11 -18.34 -9.90 -12.66
C LEU A 11 -18.18 -11.12 -11.74
N PRO A 12 -17.97 -12.33 -12.30
CA PRO A 12 -17.84 -13.53 -11.50
C PRO A 12 -16.51 -13.52 -10.73
N TYR A 13 -16.53 -13.88 -9.45
CA TYR A 13 -15.29 -14.08 -8.70
C TYR A 13 -14.50 -15.26 -9.27
N THR A 14 -13.18 -15.11 -9.33
CA THR A 14 -12.31 -16.24 -9.62
C THR A 14 -12.43 -17.28 -8.51
N ASN A 15 -12.49 -18.54 -8.90
CA ASN A 15 -12.51 -19.69 -7.99
C ASN A 15 -11.20 -20.49 -8.04
N TYR A 16 -10.16 -19.93 -8.64
CA TYR A 16 -8.88 -20.63 -8.73
C TYR A 16 -8.25 -20.69 -7.33
N GLU A 17 -7.86 -21.89 -6.92
CA GLU A 17 -7.06 -22.07 -5.70
C GLU A 17 -5.65 -21.51 -5.97
N PRO A 18 -4.93 -21.05 -4.93
CA PRO A 18 -3.54 -20.64 -5.08
C PRO A 18 -2.72 -21.72 -5.81
N GLY A 19 -2.07 -21.35 -6.92
CA GLY A 19 -1.33 -22.28 -7.80
C GLY A 19 -2.14 -22.95 -8.93
N SER A 20 -3.46 -22.76 -9.02
CA SER A 20 -4.31 -23.42 -10.05
C SER A 20 -4.27 -22.77 -11.44
N ILE A 21 -3.70 -21.57 -11.58
CA ILE A 21 -3.56 -20.87 -12.88
C ILE A 21 -2.10 -20.71 -13.29
N GLY A 22 -1.16 -21.51 -12.78
CA GLY A 22 0.25 -21.34 -13.14
C GLY A 22 0.81 -19.94 -12.88
N ILE A 23 0.13 -19.13 -12.05
CA ILE A 23 0.71 -17.93 -11.45
C ILE A 23 1.56 -18.46 -10.30
N GLU A 24 2.77 -18.90 -10.66
CA GLU A 24 3.84 -19.02 -9.68
C GLU A 24 4.01 -17.65 -9.03
N LEU A 25 3.97 -17.61 -7.70
CA LEU A 25 4.60 -16.48 -7.03
C LEU A 25 6.06 -16.45 -7.50
N PRO A 26 6.64 -15.26 -7.67
CA PRO A 26 8.06 -15.15 -7.94
C PRO A 26 8.85 -16.03 -6.95
N GLY A 27 9.64 -16.97 -7.45
CA GLY A 27 10.32 -17.99 -6.64
C GLY A 27 9.71 -19.40 -6.64
N GLY A 28 8.74 -19.71 -7.51
CA GLY A 28 8.31 -21.10 -7.80
C GLY A 28 7.58 -21.83 -6.64
N SER A 29 7.17 -21.08 -5.62
CA SER A 29 6.48 -21.64 -4.45
C SER A 29 4.98 -21.69 -4.70
N VAL A 30 4.36 -22.88 -4.54
CA VAL A 30 2.91 -22.98 -4.37
C VAL A 30 2.54 -22.20 -3.11
N PRO A 31 1.56 -21.29 -3.13
CA PRO A 31 1.24 -20.50 -1.95
C PRO A 31 0.72 -21.42 -0.84
N ILE A 32 1.57 -21.75 0.13
CA ILE A 32 1.11 -22.21 1.42
C ILE A 32 0.65 -20.94 2.13
N GLN A 33 -0.66 -20.79 2.37
CA GLN A 33 -1.14 -19.72 3.25
C GLN A 33 -0.35 -19.78 4.56
N PRO A 34 0.47 -18.77 4.90
CA PRO A 34 1.23 -18.83 6.13
C PRO A 34 0.31 -18.48 7.32
N GLY A 35 0.48 -19.19 8.43
CA GLY A 35 -0.21 -18.91 9.70
C GLY A 35 -1.52 -19.68 9.93
N ALA A 36 -2.19 -19.38 11.04
CA ALA A 36 -3.33 -20.12 11.60
C ALA A 36 -4.57 -20.21 10.69
N LEU A 37 -4.60 -19.47 9.58
CA LEU A 37 -5.71 -19.42 8.64
C LEU A 37 -5.79 -20.63 7.71
N ASN A 38 -4.68 -21.36 7.53
CA ASN A 38 -4.70 -22.68 6.88
C ASN A 38 -5.56 -23.71 7.65
N THR A 39 -5.90 -23.41 8.92
CA THR A 39 -6.74 -24.26 9.78
C THR A 39 -8.16 -23.72 10.00
N ILE A 40 -8.51 -22.52 9.52
CA ILE A 40 -9.87 -21.98 9.70
C ILE A 40 -10.79 -22.52 8.61
N PRO A 41 -11.81 -23.35 8.95
CA PRO A 41 -12.75 -23.86 7.95
C PRO A 41 -13.46 -22.70 7.24
N GLY A 42 -13.43 -22.69 5.90
CA GLY A 42 -14.13 -21.70 5.07
C GLY A 42 -13.28 -20.52 4.58
N TYR A 43 -12.08 -20.28 5.14
CA TYR A 43 -11.20 -19.23 4.66
C TYR A 43 -10.18 -19.75 3.65
N LYS A 44 -10.36 -19.38 2.37
CA LYS A 44 -9.40 -19.66 1.30
C LYS A 44 -9.15 -18.40 0.49
N ILE A 45 -7.91 -17.96 0.49
CA ILE A 45 -7.45 -16.87 -0.38
C ILE A 45 -7.28 -17.42 -1.77
N ARG A 46 -7.80 -16.71 -2.76
CA ARG A 46 -7.78 -17.09 -4.18
C ARG A 46 -6.72 -16.30 -4.95
N ASN A 47 -6.40 -15.09 -4.48
CA ASN A 47 -5.32 -14.19 -4.93
C ASN A 47 -4.97 -14.31 -6.41
N VAL A 48 -5.96 -14.09 -7.28
CA VAL A 48 -5.74 -14.01 -8.72
C VAL A 48 -5.80 -12.53 -9.11
N GLN A 49 -4.68 -11.99 -9.56
CA GLN A 49 -4.60 -10.60 -10.05
C GLN A 49 -5.09 -10.54 -11.51
N ILE A 50 -6.40 -10.71 -11.72
CA ILE A 50 -7.06 -10.38 -12.98
C ILE A 50 -7.67 -8.98 -12.91
N ALA A 51 -7.74 -8.28 -14.04
CA ALA A 51 -8.17 -6.89 -14.08
C ALA A 51 -9.31 -6.63 -15.08
N ILE A 52 -10.15 -5.64 -14.77
CA ILE A 52 -11.18 -5.11 -15.69
C ILE A 52 -10.49 -4.48 -16.89
N PHE A 53 -9.48 -3.65 -16.62
CA PHE A 53 -8.59 -3.11 -17.62
C PHE A 53 -7.17 -3.63 -17.38
N ASN A 54 -6.58 -4.25 -18.40
CA ASN A 54 -5.24 -4.80 -18.30
C ASN A 54 -4.39 -4.39 -19.50
N HIS A 55 -3.25 -3.77 -19.25
CA HIS A 55 -2.27 -3.38 -20.27
C HIS A 55 -0.95 -4.09 -20.01
N ILE A 56 -0.44 -4.77 -21.03
CA ILE A 56 0.78 -5.56 -20.94
C ILE A 56 1.64 -5.16 -22.15
N ALA A 57 2.84 -4.64 -21.91
CA ALA A 57 3.81 -4.45 -22.98
C ALA A 57 4.75 -5.64 -23.12
N LEU A 58 5.88 -5.44 -23.81
CA LEU A 58 6.88 -6.47 -24.01
C LEU A 58 7.56 -6.83 -22.69
N THR A 59 7.63 -8.13 -22.41
CA THR A 59 8.22 -8.71 -21.19
C THR A 59 9.75 -8.62 -21.14
N THR A 60 10.38 -8.04 -22.17
CA THR A 60 11.82 -7.78 -22.19
C THR A 60 12.17 -6.64 -21.24
N VAL A 61 12.56 -7.02 -20.01
CA VAL A 61 13.22 -6.17 -19.01
C VAL A 61 14.36 -5.42 -19.71
N ASN A 62 14.38 -4.10 -19.61
CA ASN A 62 15.37 -3.27 -20.28
C ASN A 62 16.15 -2.48 -19.24
N PRO A 63 17.46 -2.76 -19.03
CA PRO A 63 18.30 -2.00 -18.09
C PRO A 63 18.38 -0.50 -18.40
N ALA A 64 17.93 -0.06 -19.58
CA ALA A 64 17.86 1.36 -19.95
C ALA A 64 16.54 2.07 -19.56
N LYS A 65 15.60 1.43 -18.82
CA LYS A 65 14.30 2.01 -18.43
C LYS A 65 13.51 2.58 -19.63
N VAL A 66 13.57 1.90 -20.78
CA VAL A 66 12.87 2.37 -21.99
C VAL A 66 11.37 2.12 -21.83
N ASN A 67 10.62 3.20 -21.77
CA ASN A 67 9.16 3.18 -21.77
C ASN A 67 8.65 2.80 -23.17
N TYR A 68 7.90 1.70 -23.29
CA TYR A 68 7.38 1.19 -24.57
C TYR A 68 6.02 1.79 -24.97
N GLY A 69 5.53 2.77 -24.21
CA GLY A 69 4.26 3.44 -24.45
C GLY A 69 3.49 3.70 -23.16
N GLY A 70 2.30 4.29 -23.30
CA GLY A 70 1.48 4.56 -22.15
C GLY A 70 0.00 4.55 -22.43
N VAL A 71 -0.76 4.44 -21.36
CA VAL A 71 -2.21 4.53 -21.36
C VAL A 71 -2.64 5.59 -20.37
N THR A 72 -3.61 6.41 -20.78
CA THR A 72 -4.22 7.43 -19.93
C THR A 72 -5.71 7.14 -19.76
N TYR A 73 -6.15 7.03 -18.52
CA TYR A 73 -7.55 6.97 -18.13
C TYR A 73 -8.01 8.34 -17.64
N LYS A 74 -9.06 8.87 -18.26
CA LYS A 74 -9.58 10.20 -17.90
C LYS A 74 -11.10 10.26 -17.89
N ASN A 75 -11.68 10.91 -16.87
CA ASN A 75 -13.13 11.05 -16.69
C ASN A 75 -13.86 9.69 -16.64
N LEU A 76 -13.36 8.76 -15.81
CA LEU A 76 -13.84 7.39 -15.73
C LEU A 76 -14.28 7.06 -14.29
N THR A 77 -15.40 6.36 -14.14
CA THR A 77 -15.73 5.62 -12.93
C THR A 77 -15.67 4.12 -13.19
N VAL A 78 -14.98 3.39 -12.32
CA VAL A 78 -14.94 1.92 -12.33
C VAL A 78 -15.50 1.40 -11.01
N ILE A 79 -16.49 0.54 -11.09
CA ILE A 79 -17.06 -0.17 -9.94
C ILE A 79 -16.64 -1.64 -10.08
N GLY A 80 -15.82 -2.13 -9.15
CA GLY A 80 -15.44 -3.55 -9.11
C GLY A 80 -16.52 -4.44 -8.48
N ASN A 81 -16.15 -5.68 -8.18
CA ASN A 81 -17.05 -6.68 -7.60
C ASN A 81 -16.73 -7.08 -6.15
N THR A 82 -15.91 -6.31 -5.44
CA THR A 82 -15.51 -6.62 -4.05
C THR A 82 -15.87 -5.47 -3.10
N ARG A 83 -15.59 -5.68 -1.82
CA ARG A 83 -15.61 -4.65 -0.80
C ARG A 83 -14.61 -5.01 0.29
N THR A 84 -14.19 -4.03 1.06
CA THR A 84 -13.45 -4.24 2.30
C THR A 84 -14.35 -5.02 3.27
N PRO A 85 -14.00 -6.27 3.60
CA PRO A 85 -14.86 -7.11 4.41
C PRO A 85 -14.68 -6.78 5.90
N ASN A 86 -15.77 -6.85 6.66
CA ASN A 86 -15.76 -6.73 8.12
C ASN A 86 -16.26 -8.05 8.72
N VAL A 87 -15.64 -8.51 9.81
CA VAL A 87 -16.10 -9.64 10.61
C VAL A 87 -16.47 -9.14 12.00
N ASN A 88 -17.74 -9.31 12.35
CA ASN A 88 -18.20 -9.10 13.71
C ASN A 88 -18.04 -10.38 14.53
N TYR A 89 -16.91 -10.53 15.23
CA TYR A 89 -16.65 -11.70 16.07
C TYR A 89 -17.56 -11.82 17.31
N SER A 90 -18.42 -10.83 17.58
CA SER A 90 -19.44 -10.92 18.63
C SER A 90 -20.75 -11.56 18.16
N GLU A 91 -20.90 -11.81 16.85
CA GLU A 91 -22.04 -12.52 16.29
C GLU A 91 -21.90 -14.05 16.44
N GLY A 92 -22.98 -14.78 16.15
CA GLY A 92 -22.97 -16.25 16.19
C GLY A 92 -22.01 -16.85 15.15
N THR A 93 -21.56 -18.08 15.41
CA THR A 93 -20.60 -18.82 14.57
C THR A 93 -20.97 -18.82 13.08
N ASP A 94 -22.26 -18.98 12.75
CA ASP A 94 -22.74 -18.99 11.37
C ASP A 94 -22.48 -17.67 10.64
N LYS A 95 -22.63 -16.54 11.35
CA LYS A 95 -22.40 -15.19 10.81
C LYS A 95 -20.92 -14.90 10.61
N ILE A 96 -20.10 -15.35 11.56
CA ILE A 96 -18.65 -15.28 11.45
C ILE A 96 -18.19 -16.09 10.23
N GLN A 97 -18.71 -17.31 10.06
CA GLN A 97 -18.37 -18.16 8.92
C GLN A 97 -18.79 -17.52 7.58
N GLU A 98 -20.01 -16.99 7.49
CA GLU A 98 -20.49 -16.26 6.30
C GLU A 98 -19.56 -15.08 5.96
N ALA A 99 -19.15 -14.30 6.95
CA ALA A 99 -18.24 -13.17 6.75
C ALA A 99 -16.85 -13.62 6.27
N LEU A 100 -16.31 -14.71 6.83
CA LEU A 100 -15.02 -15.29 6.40
C LEU A 100 -15.08 -15.87 4.98
N GLU A 101 -16.19 -16.48 4.58
CA GLU A 101 -16.40 -16.95 3.21
C GLU A 101 -16.45 -15.78 2.22
N VAL A 102 -17.08 -14.66 2.60
CA VAL A 102 -17.08 -13.42 1.82
C VAL A 102 -15.66 -12.84 1.72
N MET A 103 -14.88 -12.87 2.80
CA MET A 103 -13.47 -12.45 2.79
C MET A 103 -12.65 -13.24 1.77
N GLY A 104 -12.76 -14.57 1.80
CA GLY A 104 -12.08 -15.46 0.86
C GLY A 104 -12.53 -15.23 -0.58
N ARG A 105 -13.84 -15.10 -0.82
CA ARG A 105 -14.39 -14.85 -2.15
C ARG A 105 -13.91 -13.51 -2.74
N ASN A 106 -13.91 -12.44 -1.95
CA ASN A 106 -13.48 -11.12 -2.40
C ASN A 106 -11.99 -11.08 -2.79
N SER A 107 -11.15 -11.95 -2.22
CA SER A 107 -9.74 -12.08 -2.66
C SER A 107 -9.58 -12.59 -4.10
N GLY A 108 -10.65 -13.10 -4.71
CA GLY A 108 -10.71 -13.49 -6.12
C GLY A 108 -11.50 -12.50 -6.98
N GLY A 109 -11.71 -11.27 -6.53
CA GLY A 109 -12.32 -10.22 -7.35
C GLY A 109 -11.33 -9.60 -8.33
N TYR A 110 -11.75 -8.55 -9.02
CA TYR A 110 -10.95 -7.91 -10.06
C TYR A 110 -10.19 -6.70 -9.53
N VAL A 111 -8.96 -6.58 -9.99
CA VAL A 111 -8.26 -5.29 -10.06
C VAL A 111 -9.01 -4.38 -11.03
N ALA A 112 -9.15 -3.08 -10.74
CA ALA A 112 -9.84 -2.19 -11.66
C ALA A 112 -8.97 -1.84 -12.87
N ILE A 113 -7.76 -1.30 -12.64
CA ILE A 113 -6.83 -0.90 -13.68
C ILE A 113 -5.45 -1.51 -13.37
N ALA A 114 -4.96 -2.35 -14.28
CA ALA A 114 -3.66 -3.00 -14.19
C ALA A 114 -2.75 -2.62 -15.38
N ASN A 115 -1.47 -2.40 -15.09
CA ASN A 115 -0.43 -2.29 -16.11
C ASN A 115 0.80 -3.14 -15.77
N SER A 116 1.42 -3.73 -16.78
CA SER A 116 2.62 -4.56 -16.64
C SER A 116 3.70 -4.18 -17.65
N PHE A 117 4.95 -4.20 -17.18
CA PHE A 117 6.20 -4.12 -17.95
C PHE A 117 6.41 -2.77 -18.67
N ASN A 118 7.30 -1.92 -18.15
CA ASN A 118 7.89 -0.79 -18.89
C ASN A 118 6.86 0.12 -19.61
N LEU A 119 5.72 0.37 -18.97
CA LEU A 119 4.63 1.23 -19.46
C LEU A 119 4.40 2.39 -18.52
N ARG A 120 3.97 3.52 -19.09
CA ARG A 120 3.36 4.62 -18.32
C ARG A 120 1.86 4.41 -18.17
N LEU A 121 1.37 4.36 -16.95
CA LEU A 121 -0.05 4.41 -16.61
C LEU A 121 -0.37 5.77 -16.00
N GLU A 122 -1.28 6.51 -16.62
CA GLU A 122 -1.79 7.78 -16.10
C GLU A 122 -3.29 7.67 -15.81
N VAL A 123 -3.70 8.10 -14.63
CA VAL A 123 -5.07 8.08 -14.14
C VAL A 123 -5.40 9.50 -13.68
N ASP A 124 -6.31 10.17 -14.39
CA ASP A 124 -6.65 11.59 -14.16
C ASP A 124 -8.16 11.82 -14.12
N ASN A 125 -8.71 12.40 -13.06
CA ASN A 125 -10.16 12.56 -12.90
C ASN A 125 -10.91 11.21 -12.97
N VAL A 126 -10.49 10.26 -12.13
CA VAL A 126 -11.01 8.89 -12.11
C VAL A 126 -11.50 8.49 -10.73
N VAL A 127 -12.63 7.79 -10.67
CA VAL A 127 -13.15 7.19 -9.45
C VAL A 127 -13.08 5.68 -9.57
N VAL A 128 -12.51 4.99 -8.59
CA VAL A 128 -12.50 3.52 -8.53
C VAL A 128 -12.99 3.08 -7.17
N GLY A 129 -14.04 2.27 -7.16
CA GLY A 129 -14.62 1.71 -5.96
C GLY A 129 -14.75 0.19 -6.02
N SER A 130 -14.80 -0.46 -4.87
CA SER A 130 -15.29 -1.84 -4.77
C SER A 130 -14.45 -2.84 -5.56
N SER A 131 -13.13 -2.69 -5.62
CA SER A 131 -12.23 -3.56 -6.39
C SER A 131 -11.25 -4.32 -5.49
N THR A 132 -10.63 -5.39 -5.98
CA THR A 132 -9.60 -6.10 -5.20
C THR A 132 -8.44 -5.15 -4.92
N ILE A 133 -7.97 -4.49 -5.98
CA ILE A 133 -7.00 -3.41 -5.97
C ILE A 133 -7.46 -2.38 -7.00
N ALA A 134 -7.44 -1.09 -6.67
CA ALA A 134 -7.89 -0.08 -7.63
C ALA A 134 -6.87 0.09 -8.76
N ILE A 135 -5.62 0.42 -8.41
CA ILE A 135 -4.52 0.58 -9.37
C ILE A 135 -3.44 -0.45 -9.05
N TRP A 136 -3.08 -1.27 -10.03
CA TRP A 136 -2.04 -2.29 -9.90
C TRP A 136 -0.99 -2.10 -10.98
N SER A 137 0.28 -2.16 -10.60
CA SER A 137 1.39 -2.07 -11.53
C SER A 137 2.46 -3.12 -11.28
N LYS A 138 3.18 -3.50 -12.35
CA LYS A 138 4.27 -4.48 -12.27
C LYS A 138 5.43 -4.13 -13.21
N ALA A 139 6.65 -4.39 -12.72
CA ALA A 139 7.91 -4.43 -13.47
C ALA A 139 8.22 -3.14 -14.24
N GLU A 140 8.92 -2.22 -13.58
CA GLU A 140 9.53 -1.03 -14.16
C GLU A 140 8.52 -0.11 -14.86
N THR A 141 7.33 0.01 -14.27
CA THR A 141 6.27 0.89 -14.78
C THR A 141 6.29 2.25 -14.11
N ASP A 142 5.87 3.27 -14.86
CA ASP A 142 5.62 4.62 -14.33
C ASP A 142 4.13 4.78 -14.07
N VAL A 143 3.74 5.06 -12.83
CA VAL A 143 2.33 5.21 -12.44
C VAL A 143 2.08 6.63 -11.96
N ILE A 144 1.08 7.29 -12.55
CA ILE A 144 0.66 8.64 -12.19
C ILE A 144 -0.82 8.59 -11.86
N VAL A 145 -1.14 8.93 -10.61
CA VAL A 145 -2.51 9.03 -10.11
C VAL A 145 -2.76 10.48 -9.72
N ASN A 146 -3.63 11.16 -10.47
CA ASN A 146 -3.96 12.55 -10.27
C ASN A 146 -5.48 12.74 -10.23
N ASN A 147 -5.97 13.63 -9.38
CA ASN A 147 -7.40 13.97 -9.32
C ASN A 147 -8.28 12.70 -9.23
N ALA A 148 -7.95 11.77 -8.34
CA ALA A 148 -8.62 10.47 -8.26
C ALA A 148 -9.31 10.27 -6.91
N TYR A 149 -10.43 9.53 -6.91
CA TYR A 149 -11.06 9.04 -5.69
C TYR A 149 -11.11 7.51 -5.71
N LEU A 150 -10.33 6.88 -4.85
CA LEU A 150 -10.12 5.44 -4.88
C LEU A 150 -10.47 4.85 -3.51
N TYR A 151 -11.49 3.98 -3.45
CA TYR A 151 -12.10 3.60 -2.16
C TYR A 151 -12.63 2.17 -2.10
N ASN A 152 -12.82 1.67 -0.88
CA ASN A 152 -13.49 0.40 -0.59
C ASN A 152 -12.88 -0.80 -1.35
N ASN A 153 -11.57 -0.97 -1.21
CA ASN A 153 -10.81 -2.00 -1.91
C ASN A 153 -10.44 -3.17 -1.01
N TRP A 154 -10.60 -4.41 -1.46
CA TRP A 154 -10.36 -5.58 -0.60
C TRP A 154 -8.91 -5.65 -0.08
N ALA A 155 -7.93 -5.33 -0.92
CA ALA A 155 -6.51 -5.28 -0.58
C ALA A 155 -6.02 -3.84 -0.48
N ASN A 156 -5.42 -3.32 -1.56
CA ASN A 156 -4.74 -2.03 -1.58
C ASN A 156 -5.46 -1.08 -2.54
N THR A 157 -5.27 0.21 -2.35
CA THR A 157 -5.77 1.19 -3.31
C THR A 157 -4.80 1.34 -4.49
N VAL A 158 -3.52 1.54 -4.21
CA VAL A 158 -2.45 1.51 -5.20
C VAL A 158 -1.46 0.42 -4.80
N TYR A 159 -1.17 -0.51 -5.72
CA TYR A 159 -0.16 -1.55 -5.52
C TYR A 159 0.85 -1.53 -6.66
N GLY A 160 2.14 -1.61 -6.33
CA GLY A 160 3.21 -1.71 -7.29
C GLY A 160 4.16 -2.84 -6.97
N TYR A 161 4.30 -3.80 -7.88
CA TYR A 161 5.31 -4.85 -7.82
C TYR A 161 6.53 -4.45 -8.66
N GLY A 162 7.50 -3.84 -8.02
CA GLY A 162 8.69 -3.28 -8.66
C GLY A 162 8.43 -2.20 -9.70
N PRO A 163 7.60 -1.17 -9.44
CA PRO A 163 7.42 -0.04 -10.36
C PRO A 163 8.72 0.78 -10.47
N SER A 164 8.94 1.46 -11.60
CA SER A 164 10.04 2.44 -11.70
C SER A 164 9.71 3.72 -10.94
N SER A 165 8.48 4.22 -11.10
CA SER A 165 8.02 5.39 -10.38
C SER A 165 6.53 5.34 -10.07
N VAL A 166 6.14 5.92 -8.94
CA VAL A 166 4.75 6.16 -8.56
C VAL A 166 4.60 7.62 -8.13
N TYR A 167 3.69 8.35 -8.74
CA TYR A 167 3.36 9.73 -8.39
C TYR A 167 1.87 9.84 -8.06
N ILE A 168 1.54 10.43 -6.91
CA ILE A 168 0.17 10.61 -6.45
C ILE A 168 -0.05 12.07 -6.02
N ALA A 169 -1.06 12.72 -6.60
CA ALA A 169 -1.47 14.08 -6.26
C ALA A 169 -2.99 14.28 -6.40
N ASN A 170 -3.52 15.30 -5.73
CA ASN A 170 -4.92 15.73 -5.82
C ASN A 170 -5.92 14.58 -5.63
N SER A 171 -5.63 13.62 -4.75
CA SER A 171 -6.37 12.36 -4.72
C SER A 171 -6.80 11.99 -3.32
N VAL A 172 -7.90 11.27 -3.23
CA VAL A 172 -8.47 10.75 -1.98
C VAL A 172 -8.41 9.22 -2.02
N LEU A 173 -7.75 8.63 -1.03
CA LEU A 173 -7.56 7.18 -0.90
C LEU A 173 -8.17 6.70 0.41
N GLU A 174 -9.18 5.83 0.35
CA GLU A 174 -9.95 5.44 1.54
C GLU A 174 -10.27 3.95 1.58
N GLU A 175 -10.52 3.43 2.79
CA GLU A 175 -11.15 2.12 3.01
C GLU A 175 -10.54 0.95 2.20
N SER A 176 -9.23 0.75 2.27
CA SER A 176 -8.57 -0.46 1.75
C SER A 176 -8.35 -1.48 2.87
N GLY A 177 -8.39 -2.78 2.58
CA GLY A 177 -8.15 -3.82 3.57
C GLY A 177 -6.69 -3.95 4.05
N GLY A 178 -5.73 -3.47 3.27
CA GLY A 178 -4.30 -3.42 3.58
C GLY A 178 -3.79 -2.00 3.75
N ALA A 179 -2.53 -1.74 3.34
CA ALA A 179 -2.05 -0.37 3.17
C ALA A 179 -2.76 0.30 1.97
N ALA A 180 -3.04 1.60 2.06
CA ALA A 180 -3.63 2.32 0.93
C ALA A 180 -2.69 2.28 -0.28
N ILE A 181 -1.40 2.47 -0.04
CA ILE A 181 -0.34 2.38 -1.04
C ILE A 181 0.63 1.28 -0.62
N HIS A 182 0.86 0.30 -1.47
CA HIS A 182 1.78 -0.80 -1.18
C HIS A 182 2.75 -1.01 -2.34
N ILE A 183 4.04 -0.80 -2.10
CA ILE A 183 5.08 -0.92 -3.12
C ILE A 183 6.08 -1.98 -2.69
N GLU A 184 6.45 -2.85 -3.63
CA GLU A 184 7.44 -3.90 -3.41
C GLU A 184 8.69 -3.61 -4.24
N ASP A 185 9.83 -3.53 -3.56
CA ASP A 185 11.15 -3.40 -4.16
C ASP A 185 11.68 -4.77 -4.55
N THR A 186 11.88 -5.00 -5.84
CA THR A 186 12.13 -6.33 -6.42
C THR A 186 13.57 -6.51 -6.88
N LYS A 187 14.42 -5.47 -6.85
CA LYS A 187 15.70 -5.45 -7.58
C LYS A 187 16.90 -5.18 -6.69
N PHE A 188 17.82 -6.15 -6.66
CA PHE A 188 19.13 -6.05 -6.00
C PHE A 188 20.13 -5.19 -6.79
N SER A 189 19.75 -3.97 -7.16
CA SER A 189 20.65 -3.03 -7.84
C SER A 189 20.11 -1.61 -7.80
N SER A 190 20.98 -0.69 -7.41
CA SER A 190 20.70 0.76 -7.39
C SER A 190 20.38 1.35 -8.76
N ASP A 191 20.67 0.64 -9.86
CA ASP A 191 20.25 1.08 -11.20
C ASP A 191 18.71 1.07 -11.35
N TYR A 192 18.03 0.24 -10.55
CA TYR A 192 16.58 0.13 -10.53
C TYR A 192 15.94 0.88 -9.36
N ALA A 193 16.71 1.72 -8.64
CA ALA A 193 16.22 2.49 -7.50
C ALA A 193 14.89 3.18 -7.87
N GLN A 194 13.84 2.77 -7.16
CA GLN A 194 12.47 3.13 -7.48
C GLN A 194 12.12 4.41 -6.71
N THR A 195 11.23 5.21 -7.27
CA THR A 195 10.82 6.46 -6.65
C THR A 195 9.32 6.50 -6.42
N VAL A 196 8.91 6.76 -5.18
CA VAL A 196 7.51 7.06 -4.84
C VAL A 196 7.43 8.53 -4.48
N THR A 197 6.52 9.27 -5.09
CA THR A 197 6.32 10.69 -4.82
C THR A 197 4.87 10.94 -4.45
N ILE A 198 4.65 11.52 -3.26
CA ILE A 198 3.32 11.90 -2.79
C ILE A 198 3.29 13.38 -2.52
N ASP A 199 2.30 14.04 -3.12
CA ASP A 199 1.95 15.39 -2.78
C ASP A 199 1.08 15.45 -1.52
N THR A 200 1.73 15.55 -0.35
CA THR A 200 1.05 15.52 0.95
C THR A 200 0.12 16.71 1.19
N ALA A 201 0.23 17.75 0.36
CA ALA A 201 -0.65 18.91 0.40
C ALA A 201 -2.00 18.67 -0.27
N THR A 202 -2.06 17.74 -1.21
CA THR A 202 -3.25 17.52 -2.05
C THR A 202 -3.75 16.07 -2.01
N VAL A 203 -3.04 15.18 -1.31
CA VAL A 203 -3.42 13.79 -1.12
C VAL A 203 -3.99 13.58 0.27
N GLU A 204 -5.23 13.11 0.32
CA GLU A 204 -5.89 12.67 1.54
C GLU A 204 -5.90 11.13 1.60
N VAL A 205 -5.47 10.58 2.73
CA VAL A 205 -5.50 9.14 2.95
C VAL A 205 -6.26 8.85 4.23
N ASN A 206 -7.46 8.27 4.11
CA ASN A 206 -8.33 7.90 5.22
C ASN A 206 -8.48 6.37 5.28
N ASN A 207 -7.35 5.68 5.45
CA ASN A 207 -7.30 4.22 5.43
C ASN A 207 -7.15 3.62 6.83
N TRP A 208 -8.24 3.68 7.60
CA TRP A 208 -8.25 3.19 8.96
C TRP A 208 -8.44 1.67 9.02
N VAL A 209 -7.39 0.96 9.41
CA VAL A 209 -7.35 -0.50 9.51
C VAL A 209 -7.04 -0.95 10.93
N SER A 210 -7.66 -2.05 11.33
CA SER A 210 -7.45 -2.70 12.63
C SER A 210 -6.22 -3.61 12.63
N GLY A 211 -5.77 -4.10 11.48
CA GLY A 211 -4.77 -5.17 11.38
C GLY A 211 -5.38 -6.57 11.40
N GLU A 212 -6.72 -6.69 11.46
CA GLU A 212 -7.48 -7.95 11.42
C GLU A 212 -8.24 -8.11 10.10
N GLU A 213 -8.08 -7.19 9.15
CA GLU A 213 -8.68 -7.30 7.84
C GLU A 213 -8.15 -8.53 7.08
N ALA A 214 -8.93 -9.00 6.10
CA ALA A 214 -8.60 -10.19 5.31
C ALA A 214 -7.21 -10.09 4.64
N TRP A 215 -6.76 -8.90 4.28
CA TRP A 215 -5.43 -8.69 3.72
C TRP A 215 -4.32 -9.04 4.71
N PHE A 216 -4.40 -8.55 5.96
CA PHE A 216 -3.39 -8.86 6.98
C PHE A 216 -3.33 -10.35 7.27
N LYS A 217 -4.49 -10.98 7.32
CA LYS A 217 -4.67 -12.43 7.43
C LYS A 217 -4.02 -13.17 6.25
N ALA A 218 -4.31 -12.75 5.01
CA ALA A 218 -3.82 -13.39 3.79
C ALA A 218 -2.28 -13.40 3.67
N TYR A 219 -1.64 -12.32 4.15
CA TYR A 219 -0.19 -12.13 4.04
C TYR A 219 0.56 -12.33 5.36
N SER A 220 -0.11 -12.85 6.39
CA SER A 220 0.45 -13.10 7.74
C SER A 220 1.01 -11.85 8.42
N MET A 221 0.42 -10.69 8.13
CA MET A 221 0.83 -9.38 8.62
C MET A 221 0.10 -8.97 9.91
N GLU A 222 -0.78 -9.80 10.49
CA GLU A 222 -1.49 -9.49 11.74
C GLU A 222 -0.51 -9.19 12.89
N LEU A 223 0.53 -10.02 13.05
CA LEU A 223 1.58 -9.82 14.06
C LEU A 223 2.38 -8.54 13.79
N ALA A 224 2.70 -8.27 12.53
CA ALA A 224 3.36 -7.03 12.13
C ALA A 224 2.49 -5.81 12.49
N ALA A 225 1.19 -5.85 12.17
CA ALA A 225 0.24 -4.79 12.53
C ALA A 225 0.14 -4.58 14.03
N MET A 226 0.05 -5.65 14.82
CA MET A 226 0.05 -5.56 16.29
C MET A 226 1.32 -4.88 16.81
N ARG A 227 2.49 -5.27 16.30
CA ARG A 227 3.77 -4.68 16.70
C ARG A 227 3.89 -3.22 16.30
N MET A 228 3.52 -2.88 15.06
CA MET A 228 3.46 -1.49 14.58
C MET A 228 2.58 -0.65 15.49
N LYS A 229 1.35 -1.10 15.79
CA LYS A 229 0.43 -0.40 16.70
C LYS A 229 0.99 -0.23 18.11
N ALA A 230 1.71 -1.21 18.65
CA ALA A 230 2.26 -1.15 20.00
C ALA A 230 3.52 -0.27 20.07
N GLN A 231 4.52 -0.55 19.24
CA GLN A 231 5.84 0.06 19.29
C GLN A 231 5.80 1.52 18.81
N ILE A 232 5.21 1.77 17.65
CA ILE A 232 5.19 3.11 17.06
C ILE A 232 4.31 4.04 17.92
N ASN A 233 3.14 3.57 18.36
CA ASN A 233 2.27 4.37 19.21
C ASN A 233 2.90 4.69 20.57
N SER A 234 3.67 3.76 21.15
CA SER A 234 4.42 4.04 22.38
C SER A 234 5.46 5.15 22.16
N GLY A 235 6.12 5.17 21.01
CA GLY A 235 7.09 6.20 20.64
C GLY A 235 6.44 7.58 20.51
N VAL A 236 5.36 7.70 19.72
CA VAL A 236 4.70 8.99 19.48
C VAL A 236 3.84 9.50 20.64
N ARG A 237 3.44 8.62 21.58
CA ARG A 237 2.71 9.03 22.78
C ARG A 237 3.50 10.05 23.61
N THR A 238 4.82 9.93 23.65
CA THR A 238 5.70 10.83 24.40
C THR A 238 5.67 12.27 23.90
N THR A 239 5.27 12.47 22.65
CA THR A 239 5.17 13.80 22.05
C THR A 239 3.76 14.37 22.10
N GLY A 240 2.78 13.61 22.58
CA GLY A 240 1.38 14.05 22.69
C GLY A 240 0.47 13.67 21.52
N ALA A 241 0.90 12.82 20.59
CA ALA A 241 0.04 12.33 19.51
C ALA A 241 -0.17 10.82 19.54
N SER A 242 -1.14 10.36 18.74
CA SER A 242 -1.37 8.95 18.48
C SER A 242 -1.30 8.65 16.99
N ILE A 243 -0.97 7.41 16.65
CA ILE A 243 -1.25 6.83 15.32
C ILE A 243 -2.53 5.99 15.33
N LEU A 244 -3.25 5.95 16.46
CA LEU A 244 -4.36 5.03 16.68
C LEU A 244 -5.62 5.77 17.11
N ARG A 245 -6.76 5.38 16.52
CA ARG A 245 -8.10 5.89 16.83
C ARG A 245 -9.04 4.75 17.20
N ASN A 246 -9.96 5.01 18.14
CA ASN A 246 -11.11 4.14 18.34
C ASN A 246 -12.21 4.52 17.34
N ILE A 247 -12.55 3.59 16.45
CA ILE A 247 -13.56 3.80 15.42
C ILE A 247 -14.68 2.79 15.59
N THR A 248 -15.90 3.29 15.67
CA THR A 248 -17.10 2.47 15.60
C THR A 248 -17.37 2.14 14.14
N ASP A 249 -17.38 0.85 13.82
CA ASP A 249 -17.78 0.40 12.50
C ASP A 249 -19.28 0.70 12.28
N PRO A 250 -19.65 1.41 11.22
CA PRO A 250 -21.03 1.81 11.00
C PRO A 250 -21.97 0.63 10.66
N SER A 251 -21.42 -0.49 10.19
CA SER A 251 -22.20 -1.67 9.81
C SER A 251 -22.41 -2.66 10.95
N SER A 252 -21.41 -2.84 11.83
CA SER A 252 -21.49 -3.77 12.96
C SER A 252 -21.73 -3.11 14.32
N GLY A 253 -21.52 -1.79 14.42
CA GLY A 253 -21.55 -1.06 15.70
C GLY A 253 -20.39 -1.39 16.63
N LEU A 254 -19.44 -2.23 16.21
CA LEU A 254 -18.28 -2.58 17.02
C LEU A 254 -17.25 -1.46 17.02
N VAL A 255 -16.70 -1.18 18.20
CA VAL A 255 -15.55 -0.28 18.35
C VAL A 255 -14.27 -1.10 18.16
N SER A 256 -13.41 -0.65 17.25
CA SER A 256 -12.10 -1.26 17.03
C SER A 256 -11.00 -0.21 17.08
N ARG A 257 -9.82 -0.63 17.55
CA ARG A 257 -8.61 0.21 17.59
C ARG A 257 -7.91 0.14 16.26
N LYS A 258 -7.98 1.23 15.48
CA LYS A 258 -7.48 1.30 14.11
C LYS A 258 -6.30 2.26 13.98
N MET A 259 -5.42 1.99 13.01
CA MET A 259 -4.35 2.90 12.56
C MET A 259 -4.66 3.36 11.13
N ASN A 260 -4.29 4.60 10.79
CA ASN A 260 -4.37 5.06 9.39
C ASN A 260 -3.16 4.52 8.62
N PHE A 261 -3.33 3.40 7.92
CA PHE A 261 -2.23 2.70 7.25
C PHE A 261 -2.03 3.23 5.83
N VAL A 262 -1.17 4.24 5.72
CA VAL A 262 -1.03 5.04 4.50
C VAL A 262 -0.19 4.32 3.46
N MET A 263 1.02 3.90 3.85
CA MET A 263 1.95 3.28 2.92
C MET A 263 2.72 2.14 3.56
N LEU A 264 2.99 1.13 2.74
CA LEU A 264 3.94 0.06 3.01
C LEU A 264 4.90 -0.05 1.83
N ILE A 265 6.20 0.02 2.10
CA ILE A 265 7.25 -0.29 1.13
C ILE A 265 8.10 -1.43 1.69
N LEU A 266 8.27 -2.51 0.93
CA LEU A 266 9.02 -3.69 1.40
C LEU A 266 9.91 -4.29 0.32
N PRO A 267 11.07 -4.87 0.69
CA PRO A 267 11.88 -5.66 -0.21
C PRO A 267 11.24 -7.04 -0.45
N VAL A 268 11.33 -7.52 -1.69
CA VAL A 268 10.91 -8.86 -2.12
C VAL A 268 11.93 -9.41 -3.12
N ASP A 269 11.75 -10.66 -3.55
CA ASP A 269 12.51 -11.26 -4.65
C ASP A 269 14.03 -11.09 -4.55
N GLU A 270 14.67 -10.49 -5.57
CA GLU A 270 16.10 -10.29 -5.64
C GLU A 270 16.57 -9.40 -4.50
N GLN A 271 15.79 -8.39 -4.10
CA GLN A 271 16.15 -7.51 -3.00
C GLN A 271 16.17 -8.26 -1.66
N LEU A 272 15.27 -9.23 -1.47
CA LEU A 272 15.21 -10.03 -0.25
C LEU A 272 16.20 -11.20 -0.25
N SER A 273 16.46 -11.81 -1.41
CA SER A 273 17.28 -13.02 -1.56
C SER A 273 17.84 -13.13 -2.98
N PRO A 274 18.88 -12.36 -3.32
CA PRO A 274 19.42 -12.35 -4.67
C PRO A 274 20.11 -13.68 -4.99
N SER A 275 19.84 -14.22 -6.18
CA SER A 275 20.53 -15.41 -6.68
C SER A 275 22.01 -15.12 -6.94
N GLU A 276 22.84 -16.17 -6.94
CA GLU A 276 24.28 -16.02 -7.26
C GLU A 276 24.51 -15.38 -8.62
N LYS A 277 23.68 -15.71 -9.62
CA LYS A 277 23.73 -15.07 -10.93
C LYS A 277 23.49 -13.56 -10.85
N VAL A 278 22.49 -13.12 -10.09
CA VAL A 278 22.18 -11.69 -9.94
C VAL A 278 23.35 -10.97 -9.26
N LYS A 279 23.98 -11.58 -8.25
CA LYS A 279 25.17 -11.03 -7.58
C LYS A 279 26.38 -10.91 -8.52
N THR A 280 26.55 -11.86 -9.45
CA THR A 280 27.66 -11.83 -10.43
C THR A 280 27.40 -10.88 -11.59
N ASP A 281 26.16 -10.78 -12.05
CA ASP A 281 25.78 -9.98 -13.22
C ASP A 281 25.64 -8.49 -12.86
N THR A 282 25.33 -8.18 -11.59
CA THR A 282 25.27 -6.80 -11.09
C THR A 282 26.67 -6.33 -10.66
N PRO A 283 27.17 -5.18 -11.16
CA PRO A 283 28.44 -4.62 -10.69
C PRO A 283 28.43 -4.40 -9.17
N ALA A 284 29.54 -4.70 -8.50
CA ALA A 284 29.62 -4.67 -7.03
C ALA A 284 29.30 -3.28 -6.44
N GLU A 285 29.68 -2.22 -7.13
CA GLU A 285 29.38 -0.83 -6.76
C GLU A 285 27.90 -0.44 -6.91
N LYS A 286 27.09 -1.31 -7.53
CA LYS A 286 25.65 -1.13 -7.71
C LYS A 286 24.82 -1.98 -6.76
N HIS A 287 25.43 -2.87 -5.99
CA HIS A 287 24.74 -3.74 -5.03
C HIS A 287 24.03 -2.88 -3.97
N THR A 288 22.78 -3.23 -3.70
CA THR A 288 21.99 -2.69 -2.60
C THR A 288 22.20 -3.56 -1.34
N GLU A 289 21.61 -3.18 -0.20
CA GLU A 289 21.70 -4.01 1.01
C GLU A 289 20.60 -5.08 1.02
N ILE A 290 20.99 -6.36 1.05
CA ILE A 290 20.05 -7.49 1.02
C ILE A 290 19.05 -7.38 2.18
N GLY A 291 17.77 -7.48 1.84
CA GLY A 291 16.68 -7.46 2.80
C GLY A 291 16.32 -6.06 3.31
N TYR A 292 16.93 -5.00 2.78
CA TYR A 292 16.52 -3.61 3.00
C TYR A 292 15.94 -3.04 1.72
N THR A 293 14.92 -2.20 1.81
CA THR A 293 14.39 -1.48 0.65
C THR A 293 15.41 -0.46 0.13
N ASP A 294 15.66 -0.46 -1.19
CA ASP A 294 16.43 0.57 -1.91
C ASP A 294 15.50 1.46 -2.75
N MET A 295 14.67 2.24 -2.05
CA MET A 295 13.70 3.14 -2.67
C MET A 295 13.78 4.53 -2.08
N THR A 296 13.50 5.52 -2.93
CA THR A 296 13.37 6.92 -2.51
C THR A 296 11.89 7.28 -2.41
N LEU A 297 11.46 7.70 -1.22
CA LEU A 297 10.13 8.24 -0.99
C LEU A 297 10.20 9.76 -0.89
N ASN A 298 9.68 10.46 -1.88
CA ASN A 298 9.58 11.91 -1.93
C ASN A 298 8.24 12.38 -1.39
N MET A 299 8.25 13.05 -0.25
CA MET A 299 7.07 13.70 0.30
C MET A 299 7.12 15.18 -0.06
N LEU A 300 6.24 15.59 -0.97
CA LEU A 300 6.11 16.99 -1.36
C LEU A 300 5.17 17.68 -0.37
N GLN A 301 5.59 18.84 0.12
CA GLN A 301 4.81 19.65 1.07
C GLN A 301 4.99 21.14 0.76
N SER A 302 3.97 21.92 1.07
CA SER A 302 3.89 23.37 0.88
C SER A 302 4.55 24.13 2.03
N GLN A 303 4.85 23.46 3.14
CA GLN A 303 5.40 24.04 4.36
C GLN A 303 6.79 23.48 4.70
N SER A 304 7.65 24.32 5.27
CA SER A 304 8.97 23.93 5.80
C SER A 304 8.89 23.57 7.29
N PHE A 305 9.68 22.57 7.69
CA PHE A 305 9.73 21.87 8.98
C PHE A 305 11.16 21.66 9.51
N GLY A 306 12.17 22.29 8.92
CA GLY A 306 13.53 22.30 9.48
C GLY A 306 14.36 21.04 9.27
N TYR A 307 13.95 20.12 8.38
CA TYR A 307 14.83 19.08 7.84
C TYR A 307 15.60 19.64 6.64
N ASN A 308 16.85 19.20 6.40
CA ASN A 308 17.61 19.63 5.22
C ASN A 308 16.88 19.22 3.94
N TYR A 309 16.38 20.21 3.20
CA TYR A 309 15.64 20.03 1.96
C TYR A 309 16.59 19.82 0.79
N GLU A 310 16.47 18.69 0.12
CA GLU A 310 17.14 18.47 -1.17
C GLU A 310 16.28 19.05 -2.29
N ALA A 311 16.65 20.27 -2.72
CA ALA A 311 16.13 21.02 -3.87
C ALA A 311 14.60 21.32 -3.88
N PRO A 312 14.20 22.53 -4.31
CA PRO A 312 12.78 22.83 -4.54
C PRO A 312 12.24 21.99 -5.71
N TYR A 313 11.09 21.33 -5.52
CA TYR A 313 10.32 20.74 -6.62
C TYR A 313 9.21 21.74 -7.00
N GLY A 314 9.53 22.65 -7.91
CA GLY A 314 8.68 23.79 -8.20
C GLY A 314 8.57 24.72 -6.98
N ASP A 315 7.36 24.91 -6.47
CA ASP A 315 7.03 25.70 -5.28
C ASP A 315 6.97 24.87 -3.98
N LYS A 316 7.28 23.56 -4.04
CA LYS A 316 7.20 22.63 -2.91
C LYS A 316 8.55 22.23 -2.34
N PHE A 317 8.55 21.92 -1.06
CA PHE A 317 9.66 21.29 -0.36
C PHE A 317 9.58 19.77 -0.55
N VAL A 318 10.71 19.13 -0.84
CA VAL A 318 10.83 17.66 -0.92
C VAL A 318 11.50 17.15 0.34
N ILE A 319 10.87 16.20 1.02
CA ILE A 319 11.54 15.34 2.00
C ILE A 319 11.80 13.99 1.32
N GLN A 320 13.07 13.65 1.13
CA GLN A 320 13.47 12.34 0.61
C GLN A 320 13.65 11.37 1.77
N LEU A 321 12.66 10.54 2.03
CA LEU A 321 12.71 9.47 3.01
C LEU A 321 13.41 8.27 2.37
N ASN A 322 14.62 7.98 2.85
CA ASN A 322 15.45 6.85 2.48
C ASN A 322 16.30 6.42 3.69
N GLU A 323 16.93 5.26 3.61
CA GLU A 323 17.80 4.73 4.67
C GLU A 323 18.87 5.74 5.15
N PRO A 324 19.61 6.42 4.25
CA PRO A 324 20.56 7.46 4.66
C PRO A 324 19.97 8.58 5.52
N LEU A 325 18.73 9.02 5.25
CA LEU A 325 18.07 10.05 6.05
C LEU A 325 17.83 9.57 7.49
N PHE A 326 17.28 8.37 7.67
CA PHE A 326 17.04 7.81 9.01
C PHE A 326 18.35 7.68 9.81
N GLN A 327 19.42 7.25 9.14
CA GLN A 327 20.77 7.16 9.74
C GLN A 327 21.33 8.54 10.10
N GLN A 328 21.20 9.53 9.21
CA GLN A 328 21.69 10.90 9.42
C GLN A 328 21.11 11.53 10.70
N TYR A 329 19.81 11.31 10.95
CA TYR A 329 19.13 11.85 12.13
C TYR A 329 19.12 10.88 13.31
N ASN A 330 19.72 9.69 13.18
CA ASN A 330 19.66 8.61 14.17
C ASN A 330 18.22 8.38 14.68
N ALA A 331 17.27 8.35 13.75
CA ALA A 331 15.84 8.33 14.02
C ALA A 331 15.23 7.06 13.44
N THR A 332 14.33 6.41 14.19
CA THR A 332 13.54 5.28 13.69
C THR A 332 12.20 5.72 13.10
N ALA A 333 11.81 6.98 13.36
CA ALA A 333 10.59 7.58 12.86
C ALA A 333 10.82 9.07 12.54
N ILE A 334 10.23 9.56 11.44
CA ILE A 334 10.36 10.93 10.95
C ILE A 334 8.95 11.47 10.64
N PRO A 335 8.47 12.51 11.34
CA PRO A 335 7.21 13.16 11.01
C PRO A 335 7.34 14.06 9.78
N PHE A 336 6.31 14.10 8.94
CA PHE A 336 6.27 14.95 7.74
C PHE A 336 4.83 15.23 7.27
N GLY A 337 4.68 16.11 6.28
CA GLY A 337 3.40 16.46 5.65
C GLY A 337 2.84 17.78 6.19
N GLU A 338 1.71 18.21 5.63
CA GLU A 338 1.08 19.48 6.03
C GLU A 338 0.71 19.53 7.52
N LYS A 339 0.78 20.72 8.13
CA LYS A 339 0.12 20.99 9.40
C LYS A 339 -1.36 21.22 9.15
N VAL A 340 -2.22 20.34 9.63
CA VAL A 340 -3.67 20.47 9.42
C VAL A 340 -4.42 20.31 10.73
N ASP A 341 -5.26 21.29 11.06
CA ASP A 341 -6.19 21.21 12.19
C ASP A 341 -7.34 20.24 11.87
N VAL A 342 -7.14 18.95 12.10
CA VAL A 342 -8.19 17.96 11.81
C VAL A 342 -9.36 18.10 12.78
N THR A 343 -10.57 18.36 12.26
CA THR A 343 -11.81 18.21 13.03
C THR A 343 -12.37 16.82 12.76
N LEU A 344 -12.49 15.99 13.79
CA LEU A 344 -12.94 14.60 13.63
C LEU A 344 -14.44 14.55 13.30
N PRO A 345 -14.86 13.96 12.17
CA PRO A 345 -16.27 13.75 11.86
C PRO A 345 -16.90 12.63 12.73
N SER A 346 -16.07 11.70 13.24
CA SER A 346 -16.45 10.64 14.19
C SER A 346 -15.21 10.05 14.89
N GLY A 347 -15.43 9.38 16.03
CA GLY A 347 -14.37 8.76 16.86
C GLY A 347 -13.84 9.66 18.00
N VAL A 348 -13.16 9.05 18.97
CA VAL A 348 -12.48 9.75 20.06
C VAL A 348 -10.98 9.49 19.92
N SER A 349 -10.20 10.57 19.78
CA SER A 349 -8.74 10.48 19.84
C SER A 349 -8.30 10.25 21.28
N ASP A 350 -7.28 9.41 21.47
CA ASP A 350 -6.81 8.99 22.80
C ASP A 350 -6.05 10.07 23.56
N ILE A 351 -5.62 11.13 22.88
CA ILE A 351 -4.64 12.07 23.42
C ILE A 351 -4.90 13.44 22.79
N GLY A 352 -4.91 14.44 23.66
CA GLY A 352 -5.06 15.84 23.27
C GLY A 352 -3.93 16.35 22.39
N THR A 353 -3.82 17.67 22.29
CA THR A 353 -3.05 18.38 21.26
C THR A 353 -1.53 18.36 21.51
N ALA A 354 -0.75 17.66 20.68
CA ALA A 354 0.48 18.17 20.03
C ALA A 354 1.18 17.10 19.17
N ILE A 355 1.10 17.17 17.83
CA ILE A 355 2.21 16.98 16.86
C ILE A 355 1.80 17.73 15.59
N SER A 356 2.73 18.47 14.97
CA SER A 356 2.43 19.40 13.89
C SER A 356 2.09 18.85 12.48
N THR A 357 2.16 17.56 12.14
CA THR A 357 2.05 17.10 10.72
C THR A 357 1.02 15.99 10.49
N ASN A 358 0.70 15.66 9.24
CA ASN A 358 -0.31 14.62 8.93
C ASN A 358 0.23 13.18 8.99
N PHE A 359 1.53 12.97 8.79
CA PHE A 359 2.11 11.65 8.58
C PHE A 359 3.37 11.41 9.39
N LEU A 360 3.65 10.12 9.63
CA LEU A 360 4.85 9.60 10.27
C LEU A 360 5.41 8.46 9.40
N ALA A 361 6.66 8.60 8.95
CA ALA A 361 7.39 7.49 8.34
C ALA A 361 8.20 6.78 9.40
N VAL A 362 8.24 5.47 9.32
CA VAL A 362 8.91 4.59 10.27
C VAL A 362 9.69 3.55 9.48
N GLN A 363 10.95 3.35 9.86
CA GLN A 363 11.70 2.20 9.42
C GLN A 363 11.20 0.97 10.18
N ALA A 364 10.59 0.03 9.45
CA ALA A 364 9.94 -1.14 10.03
C ALA A 364 10.78 -2.40 9.78
N ASP A 365 11.18 -3.08 10.85
CA ASP A 365 11.72 -4.43 10.79
C ASP A 365 10.58 -5.45 10.75
N LEU A 366 10.36 -6.03 9.57
CA LEU A 366 9.39 -7.10 9.32
C LEU A 366 10.09 -8.43 8.99
N SER A 367 11.36 -8.59 9.36
CA SER A 367 12.13 -9.84 9.18
C SER A 367 11.47 -11.03 9.86
N THR A 368 10.80 -10.81 11.00
CA THR A 368 10.07 -11.85 11.74
C THR A 368 8.86 -12.44 11.02
N VAL A 369 8.40 -11.79 9.93
CA VAL A 369 7.40 -12.32 9.00
C VAL A 369 7.99 -12.53 7.60
N SER A 370 9.31 -12.66 7.51
CA SER A 370 10.08 -12.88 6.27
C SER A 370 9.89 -11.79 5.21
N ARG A 371 9.76 -10.53 5.64
CA ARG A 371 9.56 -9.36 4.75
C ARG A 371 10.71 -8.33 4.79
N GLY A 372 11.81 -8.66 5.46
CA GLY A 372 12.98 -7.77 5.57
C GLY A 372 12.68 -6.44 6.30
N HIS A 373 13.44 -5.42 5.95
CA HIS A 373 13.38 -4.06 6.48
C HIS A 373 12.84 -3.13 5.40
N GLY A 374 11.80 -2.36 5.73
CA GLY A 374 11.19 -1.43 4.78
C GLY A 374 10.64 -0.18 5.45
N ILE A 375 9.90 0.60 4.68
CA ILE A 375 9.35 1.90 5.11
C ILE A 375 7.85 1.77 5.28
N VAL A 376 7.35 2.17 6.45
CA VAL A 376 5.92 2.26 6.75
C VAL A 376 5.56 3.72 6.95
N VAL A 377 4.47 4.17 6.33
CA VAL A 377 3.87 5.49 6.60
C VAL A 377 2.53 5.30 7.28
N LEU A 378 2.34 6.01 8.39
CA LEU A 378 1.10 6.05 9.14
C LEU A 378 0.58 7.50 9.21
N GLY A 379 -0.74 7.64 9.12
CA GLY A 379 -1.40 8.92 9.42
C GLY A 379 -1.50 9.12 10.93
N MET A 380 -1.28 10.36 11.37
CA MET A 380 -1.39 10.72 12.78
C MET A 380 -2.85 11.05 13.14
N ASP A 381 -3.31 10.49 14.26
CA ASP A 381 -4.58 10.80 14.88
C ASP A 381 -4.43 12.03 15.79
N ASN A 382 -5.16 13.10 15.45
CA ASN A 382 -5.14 14.40 16.14
C ASN A 382 -3.78 15.14 16.10
N PRO A 383 -3.33 15.60 14.92
CA PRO A 383 -2.10 16.39 14.79
C PRO A 383 -2.26 17.87 15.22
N ARG A 384 -3.15 18.15 16.18
CA ARG A 384 -3.36 19.53 16.67
C ARG A 384 -2.33 19.91 17.70
#